data_AF-A0AA97FFW2-F1
#
_entry.id   AF-A0AA97FFW2-F1
#
_cell.length_a   1.000
_cell.length_b   1.000
_cell.length_c   1.000
_cell.angle_alpha   90.00
_cell.angle_beta   90.00
_cell.angle_gamma   90.00
#
_symmetry.space_group_name_H-M   'P 1'
#
loop_
_entity.id
_entity.type
_entity.pdbx_description
1 polymer ?
#
loop_
_entity_poly.entity_id
_entity_poly.type
_entity_poly.pdbx_seq_one_letter_code
_entity_poly.pdbx_strand_id
1 'polypeptide(L)'
;MSTHPSRTAHPHAAGAGNDVAAESGVAADALHAGRSGSASGDEADTVEAPRPRDESGTTGDPPDAPVSWADGDLLLRAAAAYAAIADAAARRGRALTDGRQRVLWQGNTPLAADDPQFRRRIGENAGAARVAVAAVSDLFAAVRAGAAEERDAVETVVGVAGLARTLATAAFETLGASSTLHEHGFDALWRSVHEWDARVDLPALHLRAGSGA
;
A
#
# COMPACT_ATOMS: atom_id res chain seq x y z
N MET A 1 13.28 46.49 -43.14
CA MET A 1 13.32 47.02 -41.77
C MET A 1 12.90 45.89 -40.85
N SER A 2 13.87 45.33 -40.12
CA SER A 2 13.69 44.16 -39.26
C SER A 2 13.44 44.62 -37.82
N THR A 3 12.35 44.16 -37.20
CA THR A 3 12.07 44.42 -35.78
C THR A 3 11.57 43.15 -35.09
N HIS A 4 12.48 42.53 -34.34
CA HIS A 4 12.25 41.79 -33.10
C HIS A 4 13.47 42.08 -32.21
N PRO A 5 13.42 41.91 -30.87
CA PRO A 5 12.39 41.27 -30.04
C PRO A 5 12.02 42.06 -28.76
N SER A 6 11.03 41.59 -27.99
CA SER A 6 10.94 41.92 -26.55
C SER A 6 10.38 40.72 -25.79
N ARG A 7 11.24 40.18 -24.93
CA ARG A 7 11.05 38.97 -24.12
C ARG A 7 10.77 39.45 -22.70
N THR A 8 9.52 39.37 -22.26
CA THR A 8 9.11 39.70 -20.90
C THR A 8 9.30 38.49 -19.99
N ALA A 9 10.14 38.66 -18.96
CA ALA A 9 10.35 37.70 -17.90
C ALA A 9 9.19 37.77 -16.89
N HIS A 10 8.63 36.62 -16.50
CA HIS A 10 7.72 36.51 -15.37
C HIS A 10 8.44 35.89 -14.15
N PRO A 11 8.21 36.41 -12.94
CA PRO A 11 8.87 35.95 -11.73
C PRO A 11 8.24 34.67 -11.17
N HIS A 12 9.10 33.80 -10.65
CA HIS A 12 8.76 32.62 -9.87
C HIS A 12 8.12 33.02 -8.53
N ALA A 13 6.89 32.58 -8.27
CA ALA A 13 6.32 32.56 -6.93
C ALA A 13 6.66 31.23 -6.26
N ALA A 14 7.49 31.29 -5.22
CA ALA A 14 7.65 30.24 -4.22
C ALA A 14 6.52 30.36 -3.20
N GLY A 15 5.86 29.25 -2.85
CA GLY A 15 4.82 29.28 -1.83
C GLY A 15 4.20 27.91 -1.53
N ALA A 16 4.69 27.33 -0.42
CA ALA A 16 3.97 26.56 0.60
C ALA A 16 3.15 25.31 0.21
N GLY A 17 3.45 24.20 0.88
CA GLY A 17 2.58 23.02 0.93
C GLY A 17 3.25 21.75 1.43
N ASN A 18 4.04 21.86 2.51
CA ASN A 18 4.61 20.73 3.23
C ASN A 18 3.60 20.37 4.32
N ASP A 19 2.84 19.27 4.17
CA ASP A 19 2.04 18.61 5.24
C ASP A 19 1.36 17.32 4.73
N VAL A 20 2.14 16.33 4.30
CA VAL A 20 1.63 14.94 4.06
C VAL A 20 2.54 13.87 4.70
N ALA A 21 3.54 14.29 5.48
CA ALA A 21 4.50 13.36 6.09
C ALA A 21 3.97 12.64 7.36
N ALA A 22 2.82 13.04 7.91
CA ALA A 22 2.32 12.52 9.18
C ALA A 22 1.50 11.22 9.07
N GLU A 23 0.93 10.89 7.90
CA GLU A 23 0.10 9.68 7.73
C GLU A 23 0.90 8.44 7.26
N SER A 24 2.17 8.62 6.90
CA SER A 24 3.05 7.54 6.41
C SER A 24 3.68 6.69 7.51
N GLY A 25 3.55 7.09 8.79
CA GLY A 25 4.07 6.35 9.94
C GLY A 25 3.27 5.09 10.26
N VAL A 26 1.95 5.08 10.00
CA VAL A 26 1.05 4.00 10.44
C VAL A 26 1.30 2.69 9.67
N ALA A 27 1.62 2.76 8.38
CA ALA A 27 1.93 1.58 7.57
C ALA A 27 3.34 1.01 7.85
N ALA A 28 4.31 1.87 8.18
CA ALA A 28 5.65 1.47 8.57
C ALA A 28 5.69 0.93 10.02
N ASP A 29 4.90 1.49 10.94
CA ASP A 29 4.74 1.02 12.31
C ASP A 29 4.01 -0.34 12.35
N ALA A 30 3.03 -0.57 11.48
CA ALA A 30 2.40 -1.89 11.32
C ALA A 30 3.41 -2.97 10.87
N LEU A 31 4.41 -2.60 10.07
CA LEU A 31 5.53 -3.47 9.67
C LEU A 31 6.58 -3.67 10.78
N HIS A 32 6.67 -2.78 11.77
CA HIS A 32 7.59 -2.90 12.91
C HIS A 32 6.98 -3.64 14.10
N ALA A 33 5.67 -3.54 14.30
CA ALA A 33 4.95 -4.23 15.38
C ALA A 33 5.05 -5.77 15.28
N GLY A 34 5.25 -6.34 14.09
CA GLY A 34 5.40 -7.79 13.88
C GLY A 34 6.77 -8.40 14.20
N ARG A 35 7.75 -7.64 14.72
CA ARG A 35 9.14 -8.12 14.96
C ARG A 35 9.55 -8.36 16.41
N SER A 36 8.68 -8.15 17.39
CA SER A 36 9.07 -8.26 18.81
C SER A 36 8.40 -9.47 19.45
N GLY A 37 9.08 -10.62 19.49
CA GLY A 37 8.56 -11.79 20.20
C GLY A 37 9.30 -13.10 19.98
N SER A 38 10.63 -13.13 20.11
CA SER A 38 11.37 -14.38 20.40
C SER A 38 12.71 -14.05 21.05
N ALA A 39 12.67 -13.91 22.38
CA ALA A 39 13.84 -14.06 23.22
C ALA A 39 13.60 -15.29 24.09
N SER A 40 14.22 -16.40 23.69
CA SER A 40 14.41 -17.58 24.52
C SER A 40 15.38 -17.22 25.66
N GLY A 41 14.90 -17.27 26.90
CA GLY A 41 15.70 -17.11 28.12
C GLY A 41 15.35 -18.24 29.08
N ASP A 42 16.37 -19.02 29.38
CA ASP A 42 16.40 -20.27 30.14
C ASP A 42 16.12 -20.09 31.66
N GLU A 43 15.79 -21.20 32.31
CA GLU A 43 15.23 -21.37 33.65
C GLU A 43 15.96 -20.71 34.84
N ALA A 44 15.18 -20.37 35.88
CA ALA A 44 15.60 -20.58 37.26
C ALA A 44 14.41 -21.03 38.11
N ASP A 45 14.51 -22.29 38.53
CA ASP A 45 13.65 -23.03 39.44
C ASP A 45 13.59 -22.37 40.83
N THR A 46 12.39 -22.08 41.33
CA THR A 46 12.16 -21.79 42.76
C THR A 46 10.77 -22.26 43.16
N VAL A 47 10.76 -23.29 44.01
CA VAL A 47 9.58 -23.91 44.60
C VAL A 47 8.92 -22.95 45.60
N GLU A 48 7.72 -22.45 45.29
CA GLU A 48 6.85 -21.72 46.24
C GLU A 48 5.53 -22.48 46.48
N ALA A 49 5.15 -22.60 47.75
CA ALA A 49 4.07 -23.42 48.28
C ALA A 49 2.64 -22.88 47.96
N PRO A 50 1.59 -23.73 47.98
CA PRO A 50 0.25 -23.37 47.51
C PRO A 50 -0.49 -22.43 48.49
N ARG A 51 -0.94 -21.28 47.98
CA ARG A 51 -1.87 -20.36 48.68
C ARG A 51 -3.31 -20.55 48.16
N PRO A 52 -4.32 -20.29 49.00
CA PRO A 52 -5.72 -20.59 48.70
C PRO A 52 -6.29 -19.69 47.61
N ARG A 53 -7.28 -20.24 46.88
CA ARG A 53 -8.09 -19.55 45.87
C ARG A 53 -8.78 -18.33 46.48
N ASP A 54 -8.47 -17.16 45.91
CA ASP A 54 -9.38 -16.03 45.88
C ASP A 54 -10.03 -15.95 44.50
N GLU A 55 -11.34 -16.13 44.51
CA GLU A 55 -12.25 -15.85 43.40
C GLU A 55 -12.55 -14.35 43.37
N SER A 56 -12.89 -13.82 42.18
CA SER A 56 -13.38 -12.46 41.89
C SER A 56 -12.35 -11.40 41.53
N GLY A 57 -12.08 -11.39 40.22
CA GLY A 57 -11.66 -10.22 39.48
C GLY A 57 -11.56 -10.62 38.02
N THR A 58 -12.64 -10.41 37.25
CA THR A 58 -12.63 -10.55 35.78
C THR A 58 -11.66 -9.51 35.23
N THR A 59 -10.38 -9.89 35.25
CA THR A 59 -9.30 -9.21 34.54
C THR A 59 -9.63 -9.43 33.08
N GLY A 60 -10.04 -8.37 32.39
CA GLY A 60 -10.33 -8.43 30.97
C GLY A 60 -9.18 -9.14 30.27
N ASP A 61 -9.51 -10.18 29.49
CA ASP A 61 -8.57 -10.79 28.58
C ASP A 61 -7.87 -9.66 27.79
N PRO A 62 -6.53 -9.68 27.68
CA PRO A 62 -5.85 -8.72 26.83
C PRO A 62 -6.41 -8.86 25.41
N PRO A 63 -6.70 -7.75 24.70
CA PRO A 63 -7.03 -7.78 23.28
C PRO A 63 -5.75 -8.07 22.47
N ASP A 64 -5.22 -9.27 22.62
CA ASP A 64 -4.05 -9.83 21.93
C ASP A 64 -4.29 -11.31 21.62
N ALA A 65 -5.54 -11.74 21.44
CA ALA A 65 -5.80 -13.08 20.92
C ALA A 65 -5.14 -13.18 19.53
N PRO A 66 -4.11 -14.02 19.35
CA PRO A 66 -3.43 -14.11 18.07
C PRO A 66 -4.43 -14.58 17.03
N VAL A 67 -4.33 -13.99 15.83
CA VAL A 67 -5.05 -14.40 14.62
C VAL A 67 -4.92 -15.93 14.49
N SER A 68 -5.98 -16.67 14.80
CA SER A 68 -5.88 -18.11 15.07
C SER A 68 -6.14 -18.99 13.85
N TRP A 69 -6.10 -18.42 12.65
CA TRP A 69 -6.27 -19.18 11.41
C TRP A 69 -4.93 -19.45 10.74
N ALA A 70 -4.84 -20.61 10.08
CA ALA A 70 -3.59 -21.29 9.73
C ALA A 70 -2.60 -20.41 8.95
N ASP A 71 -3.10 -19.49 8.12
CA ASP A 71 -2.31 -18.62 7.24
C ASP A 71 -2.43 -17.12 7.60
N GLY A 72 -2.85 -16.80 8.82
CA GLY A 72 -3.14 -15.43 9.29
C GLY A 72 -2.05 -14.41 9.00
N ASP A 73 -0.83 -14.69 9.48
CA ASP A 73 0.33 -13.81 9.30
C ASP A 73 0.71 -13.65 7.83
N LEU A 74 0.62 -14.73 7.03
CA LEU A 74 0.97 -14.68 5.62
C LEU A 74 0.00 -13.77 4.84
N LEU A 75 -1.30 -13.91 5.06
CA LEU A 75 -2.31 -13.08 4.39
C LEU A 75 -2.20 -11.61 4.82
N LEU A 76 -1.95 -11.32 6.10
CA LEU A 76 -1.77 -9.94 6.56
C LEU A 76 -0.52 -9.29 5.94
N ARG A 77 0.60 -10.03 5.85
CA ARG A 77 1.80 -9.55 5.16
C ARG A 77 1.57 -9.34 3.68
N ALA A 78 0.83 -10.22 3.02
CA ALA A 78 0.50 -10.07 1.61
C ALA A 78 -0.40 -8.86 1.36
N ALA A 79 -1.44 -8.67 2.18
CA ALA A 79 -2.31 -7.49 2.11
C ALA A 79 -1.51 -6.19 2.23
N ALA A 80 -0.65 -6.09 3.27
CA ALA A 80 0.24 -4.96 3.47
C ALA A 80 1.19 -4.74 2.28
N ALA A 81 1.78 -5.82 1.75
CA ALA A 81 2.68 -5.72 0.62
C ALA A 81 1.98 -5.22 -0.66
N TYR A 82 0.80 -5.74 -1.00
CA TYR A 82 0.04 -5.27 -2.16
C TYR A 82 -0.39 -3.81 -2.01
N ALA A 83 -0.84 -3.37 -0.83
CA ALA A 83 -1.17 -1.97 -0.59
C ALA A 83 0.07 -1.06 -0.72
N ALA A 84 1.23 -1.48 -0.22
CA ALA A 84 2.48 -0.74 -0.37
C ALA A 84 2.91 -0.64 -1.86
N ILE A 85 2.74 -1.71 -2.63
CA ILE A 85 2.99 -1.70 -4.08
C ILE A 85 2.04 -0.73 -4.79
N ALA A 86 0.74 -0.78 -4.47
CA ALA A 86 -0.28 0.09 -5.04
C ALA A 86 0.04 1.58 -4.79
N ASP A 87 0.37 1.95 -3.55
CA ASP A 87 0.75 3.31 -3.18
C ASP A 87 2.06 3.75 -3.86
N ALA A 88 3.09 2.89 -3.86
CA ALA A 88 4.36 3.17 -4.52
C ALA A 88 4.18 3.43 -6.03
N ALA A 89 3.36 2.59 -6.71
CA ALA A 89 3.06 2.74 -8.12
C ALA A 89 2.34 4.07 -8.40
N ALA A 90 1.32 4.42 -7.62
CA ALA A 90 0.57 5.66 -7.78
C ALA A 90 1.45 6.91 -7.56
N ARG A 91 2.24 6.94 -6.48
CA ARG A 91 3.14 8.07 -6.18
C ARG A 91 4.21 8.24 -7.24
N ARG A 92 4.83 7.14 -7.69
CA ARG A 92 5.89 7.20 -8.70
C ARG A 92 5.34 7.58 -10.06
N GLY A 93 4.18 7.04 -10.44
CA GLY A 93 3.48 7.41 -11.67
C GLY A 93 3.17 8.90 -11.71
N ARG A 94 2.67 9.46 -10.61
CA ARG A 94 2.46 10.90 -10.47
C ARG A 94 3.77 11.68 -10.61
N ALA A 95 4.80 11.36 -9.82
CA ALA A 95 6.06 12.09 -9.83
C ALA A 95 6.71 12.16 -11.23
N LEU A 96 6.66 11.04 -11.98
CA LEU A 96 7.18 10.99 -13.34
C LEU A 96 6.31 11.76 -14.33
N THR A 97 4.99 11.77 -14.15
CA THR A 97 4.09 12.54 -15.01
C THR A 97 4.22 14.04 -14.74
N ASP A 98 4.39 14.45 -13.48
CA ASP A 98 4.53 15.85 -13.08
C ASP A 98 5.79 16.51 -13.69
N GLY A 99 6.88 15.75 -13.82
CA GLY A 99 8.13 16.23 -14.44
C GLY A 99 8.19 16.14 -15.96
N ARG A 100 7.19 15.55 -16.62
CA ARG A 100 7.28 15.21 -18.05
C ARG A 100 6.81 16.37 -18.94
N GLN A 101 7.75 16.91 -19.72
CA GLN A 101 7.42 17.73 -20.87
C GLN A 101 6.83 16.87 -21.99
N ARG A 102 5.78 17.37 -22.65
CA ARG A 102 5.21 16.71 -23.83
C ARG A 102 5.84 17.30 -25.09
N VAL A 103 6.36 16.40 -25.92
CA VAL A 103 6.87 16.73 -27.27
C VAL A 103 5.82 16.40 -28.35
N LEU A 104 4.67 15.80 -27.97
CA LEU A 104 3.64 15.42 -28.92
C LEU A 104 2.94 16.65 -29.52
N TRP A 105 3.02 16.75 -30.84
CA TRP A 105 2.50 17.84 -31.69
C TRP A 105 0.99 18.13 -31.53
N GLN A 106 0.22 17.20 -30.96
CA GLN A 106 -1.25 17.26 -30.88
C GLN A 106 -1.78 17.57 -29.46
N GLY A 107 -0.91 17.74 -28.47
CA GLY A 107 -1.30 18.10 -27.10
C GLY A 107 -1.35 19.61 -26.92
N ASN A 108 -2.46 20.15 -26.41
CA ASN A 108 -2.60 21.59 -26.14
C ASN A 108 -1.86 22.06 -24.86
N THR A 109 -1.14 21.17 -24.17
CA THR A 109 -0.44 21.49 -22.92
C THR A 109 1.04 21.16 -22.99
N PRO A 110 1.94 22.07 -22.53
CA PRO A 110 3.39 21.84 -22.56
C PRO A 110 3.84 20.76 -21.57
N LEU A 111 3.10 20.59 -20.47
CA LEU A 111 3.37 19.59 -19.44
C LEU A 111 2.32 18.49 -19.48
N ALA A 112 2.74 17.27 -19.14
CA ALA A 112 1.83 16.14 -18.99
C ALA A 112 0.85 16.32 -17.82
N ALA A 113 1.29 16.93 -16.71
CA ALA A 113 0.41 17.23 -15.57
C ALA A 113 -0.79 18.12 -15.90
N ASP A 114 -0.70 18.94 -16.96
CA ASP A 114 -1.77 19.84 -17.35
C ASP A 114 -2.79 19.17 -18.30
N ASP A 115 -2.47 18.00 -18.86
CA ASP A 115 -3.38 17.29 -19.75
C ASP A 115 -4.56 16.69 -18.95
N PRO A 116 -5.82 17.02 -19.28
CA PRO A 116 -6.99 16.49 -18.58
C PRO A 116 -7.04 14.96 -18.48
N GLN A 117 -6.57 14.24 -19.50
CA GLN A 117 -6.54 12.77 -19.51
C GLN A 117 -5.52 12.24 -18.49
N PHE A 118 -4.33 12.83 -18.43
CA PHE A 118 -3.32 12.44 -17.45
C PHE A 118 -3.72 12.82 -16.03
N ARG A 119 -4.32 14.01 -15.81
CA ARG A 119 -4.87 14.38 -14.50
C ARG A 119 -5.93 13.40 -14.03
N ARG A 120 -6.84 13.01 -14.91
CA ARG A 120 -7.87 12.01 -14.61
C ARG A 120 -7.21 10.68 -14.18
N ARG A 121 -6.25 10.18 -14.97
CA ARG A 121 -5.57 8.92 -14.67
C ARG A 121 -4.77 8.97 -13.35
N ILE A 122 -4.08 10.08 -13.08
CA ILE A 122 -3.41 10.29 -11.78
C ILE A 122 -4.41 10.28 -10.64
N GLY A 123 -5.56 10.96 -10.79
CA GLY A 123 -6.62 10.98 -9.79
C GLY A 123 -7.22 9.59 -9.53
N GLU A 124 -7.51 8.84 -10.59
CA GLU A 124 -7.99 7.45 -10.50
C GLU A 124 -6.97 6.55 -9.79
N ASN A 125 -5.69 6.66 -10.16
CA ASN A 125 -4.63 5.87 -9.55
C ASN A 125 -4.43 6.22 -8.07
N ALA A 126 -4.47 7.50 -7.71
CA ALA A 126 -4.39 7.95 -6.33
C ALA A 126 -5.61 7.48 -5.50
N GLY A 127 -6.81 7.52 -6.09
CA GLY A 127 -8.02 6.99 -5.46
C GLY A 127 -7.92 5.50 -5.18
N ALA A 128 -7.52 4.71 -6.18
CA ALA A 128 -7.32 3.26 -6.04
C ALA A 128 -6.26 2.91 -4.99
N ALA A 129 -5.13 3.64 -4.95
CA ALA A 129 -4.10 3.43 -3.93
C ALA A 129 -4.62 3.72 -2.51
N ARG A 130 -5.41 4.79 -2.33
CA ARG A 130 -6.04 5.09 -1.03
C ARG A 130 -7.01 4.00 -0.60
N VAL A 131 -7.83 3.48 -1.52
CA VAL A 131 -8.73 2.36 -1.24
C VAL A 131 -7.94 1.12 -0.80
N ALA A 132 -6.84 0.79 -1.48
CA ALA A 132 -5.98 -0.32 -1.09
C ALA A 132 -5.41 -0.15 0.33
N VAL A 133 -4.89 1.03 0.65
CA VAL A 133 -4.33 1.32 1.99
C VAL A 133 -5.41 1.30 3.07
N ALA A 134 -6.59 1.88 2.80
CA ALA A 134 -7.71 1.91 3.73
C ALA A 134 -8.23 0.49 4.03
N ALA A 135 -8.47 -0.32 2.99
CA ALA A 135 -8.94 -1.70 3.16
C ALA A 135 -7.99 -2.53 4.05
N VAL A 136 -6.68 -2.37 3.85
CA VAL A 136 -5.69 -3.05 4.68
C VAL A 136 -5.68 -2.50 6.11
N SER A 137 -5.77 -1.19 6.28
CA SER A 137 -5.81 -0.55 7.61
C SER A 137 -7.03 -1.00 8.41
N ASP A 138 -8.19 -1.10 7.76
CA ASP A 138 -9.44 -1.57 8.35
C ASP A 138 -9.33 -3.05 8.74
N LEU A 139 -8.72 -3.89 7.89
CA LEU A 139 -8.43 -5.29 8.23
C LEU A 139 -7.53 -5.40 9.47
N PHE A 140 -6.44 -4.63 9.54
CA PHE A 140 -5.55 -4.61 10.71
C PHE A 140 -6.27 -4.11 11.97
N ALA A 141 -7.17 -3.13 11.84
CA ALA A 141 -7.98 -2.67 12.95
C ALA A 141 -8.95 -3.76 13.43
N ALA A 142 -9.63 -4.45 12.51
CA ALA A 142 -10.55 -5.55 12.83
C ALA A 142 -9.82 -6.74 13.47
N VAL A 143 -8.62 -7.08 12.98
CA VAL A 143 -7.75 -8.11 13.58
C VAL A 143 -7.39 -7.76 15.02
N ARG A 144 -6.92 -6.53 15.29
CA ARG A 144 -6.59 -6.08 16.65
C ARG A 144 -7.80 -6.05 17.58
N ALA A 145 -8.99 -5.83 17.02
CA ALA A 145 -10.24 -5.88 17.76
C ALA A 145 -10.78 -7.31 17.97
N GLY A 146 -10.12 -8.34 17.42
CA GLY A 146 -10.62 -9.72 17.43
C GLY A 146 -11.90 -9.93 16.63
N ALA A 147 -12.20 -9.02 15.69
CA ALA A 147 -13.44 -8.99 14.91
C ALA A 147 -13.26 -9.49 13.48
N ALA A 148 -12.02 -9.71 13.02
CA ALA A 148 -11.73 -10.18 11.67
C ALA A 148 -11.78 -11.72 11.59
N GLU A 149 -12.48 -12.22 10.58
CA GLU A 149 -12.44 -13.62 10.18
C GLU A 149 -11.37 -13.86 9.11
N GLU A 150 -10.97 -15.12 8.92
CA GLU A 150 -10.08 -15.51 7.82
C GLU A 150 -10.63 -15.07 6.46
N ARG A 151 -11.96 -15.13 6.30
CA ARG A 151 -12.64 -14.70 5.08
C ARG A 151 -12.38 -13.24 4.77
N ASP A 152 -12.47 -12.35 5.76
CA ASP A 152 -12.23 -10.92 5.58
C ASP A 152 -10.82 -10.65 5.05
N ALA A 153 -9.84 -11.39 5.57
CA ALA A 153 -8.46 -11.27 5.13
C ALA A 153 -8.24 -11.83 3.71
N VAL A 154 -8.85 -12.97 3.37
CA VAL A 154 -8.81 -13.53 2.00
C VAL A 154 -9.41 -12.54 1.00
N GLU A 155 -10.60 -12.01 1.28
CA GLU A 155 -11.29 -11.04 0.43
C GLU A 155 -10.48 -9.75 0.27
N THR A 156 -9.90 -9.26 1.37
CA THR A 156 -9.02 -8.08 1.34
C THR A 156 -7.77 -8.34 0.50
N VAL A 157 -7.08 -9.46 0.70
CA VAL A 157 -5.88 -9.82 -0.09
C VAL A 157 -6.21 -9.88 -1.58
N VAL A 158 -7.30 -10.56 -1.95
CA VAL A 158 -7.72 -10.70 -3.34
C VAL A 158 -8.06 -9.34 -3.96
N GLY A 159 -8.84 -8.51 -3.26
CA GLY A 159 -9.22 -7.18 -3.73
C GLY A 159 -8.01 -6.26 -3.91
N VAL A 160 -7.14 -6.21 -2.90
CA VAL A 160 -5.95 -5.34 -2.89
C VAL A 160 -4.90 -5.82 -3.90
N ALA A 161 -4.74 -7.13 -4.12
CA ALA A 161 -3.89 -7.67 -5.17
C ALA A 161 -4.33 -7.20 -6.57
N GLY A 162 -5.64 -7.17 -6.84
CA GLY A 162 -6.20 -6.64 -8.08
C GLY A 162 -5.87 -5.17 -8.31
N LEU A 163 -5.97 -4.35 -7.25
CA LEU A 163 -5.59 -2.93 -7.30
C LEU A 163 -4.08 -2.76 -7.52
N ALA A 164 -3.24 -3.53 -6.82
CA ALA A 164 -1.79 -3.49 -6.97
C ALA A 164 -1.35 -3.85 -8.41
N ARG A 165 -1.92 -4.89 -9.01
CA ARG A 165 -1.71 -5.25 -10.43
C ARG A 165 -2.10 -4.12 -11.38
N THR A 166 -3.28 -3.56 -11.16
CA THR A 166 -3.80 -2.46 -11.99
C THR A 166 -2.87 -1.25 -11.92
N LEU A 167 -2.41 -0.88 -10.73
CA LEU A 167 -1.56 0.29 -10.53
C LEU A 167 -0.12 0.07 -11.01
N ALA A 168 0.45 -1.11 -10.78
CA ALA A 168 1.77 -1.48 -11.30
C ALA A 168 1.81 -1.44 -12.83
N THR A 169 0.68 -1.68 -13.51
CA THR A 169 0.57 -1.62 -14.96
C THR A 169 0.05 -0.28 -15.50
N ALA A 170 -0.71 0.49 -14.71
CA ALA A 170 -1.27 1.79 -15.15
C ALA A 170 -0.20 2.82 -15.54
N ALA A 171 1.03 2.69 -15.02
CA ALA A 171 2.15 3.52 -15.42
C ALA A 171 2.54 3.37 -16.90
N PHE A 172 2.28 2.21 -17.52
CA PHE A 172 2.50 2.02 -18.96
C PHE A 172 1.59 2.93 -19.79
N GLU A 173 0.39 3.25 -19.31
CA GLU A 173 -0.57 4.07 -20.05
C GLU A 173 -0.24 5.56 -20.01
N THR A 174 0.29 6.08 -18.90
CA THR A 174 0.64 7.52 -18.78
C THR A 174 2.05 7.81 -19.27
N LEU A 175 2.99 6.88 -19.07
CA LEU A 175 4.38 7.07 -19.45
C LEU A 175 4.68 6.54 -20.87
N GLY A 176 3.82 5.69 -21.43
CA GLY A 176 4.05 5.07 -22.73
C GLY A 176 5.34 4.26 -22.72
N ALA A 177 6.12 4.28 -23.81
CA ALA A 177 7.37 3.51 -23.92
C ALA A 177 8.39 3.77 -22.79
N SER A 178 8.42 4.98 -22.23
CA SER A 178 9.36 5.36 -21.15
C SER A 178 9.13 4.58 -19.85
N SER A 179 7.94 4.04 -19.61
CA SER A 179 7.64 3.20 -18.43
C SER A 179 8.54 1.95 -18.30
N THR A 180 9.11 1.48 -19.42
CA THR A 180 10.01 0.32 -19.47
C THR A 180 11.43 0.63 -19.00
N LEU A 181 11.76 1.91 -18.79
CA LEU A 181 13.07 2.31 -18.28
C LEU A 181 13.25 1.78 -16.86
N HIS A 182 14.32 1.02 -16.65
CA HIS A 182 14.60 0.37 -15.37
C HIS A 182 14.69 1.38 -14.21
N GLU A 183 15.21 2.58 -14.46
CA GLU A 183 15.26 3.71 -13.51
C GLU A 183 13.89 4.16 -12.99
N HIS A 184 12.80 3.87 -13.71
CA HIS A 184 11.45 4.17 -13.27
C HIS A 184 10.86 3.08 -12.36
N GLY A 185 11.51 1.92 -12.21
CA GLY A 185 11.20 0.93 -11.17
C GLY A 185 9.82 0.24 -11.23
N PHE A 186 8.99 0.49 -12.25
CA PHE A 186 7.68 -0.17 -12.38
C PHE A 186 7.80 -1.67 -12.63
N ASP A 187 8.83 -2.08 -13.34
CA ASP A 187 9.18 -3.48 -13.56
C ASP A 187 9.48 -4.21 -12.23
N ALA A 188 10.16 -3.56 -11.28
CA ALA A 188 10.38 -4.12 -9.95
C ALA A 188 9.07 -4.24 -9.15
N LEU A 189 8.16 -3.26 -9.26
CA LEU A 189 6.84 -3.33 -8.64
C LEU A 189 6.00 -4.46 -9.24
N TRP A 190 5.99 -4.61 -10.56
CA TRP A 190 5.30 -5.69 -11.25
C TRP A 190 5.81 -7.07 -10.83
N ARG A 191 7.15 -7.26 -10.74
CA ARG A 191 7.73 -8.51 -10.23
C ARG A 191 7.34 -8.78 -8.78
N SER A 192 7.36 -7.75 -7.93
CA SER A 192 6.99 -7.86 -6.52
C SER A 192 5.55 -8.37 -6.36
N VAL A 193 4.61 -7.92 -7.21
CA VAL A 193 3.25 -8.46 -7.25
C VAL A 193 3.26 -9.96 -7.53
N HIS A 194 4.01 -10.40 -8.54
CA HIS A 194 4.03 -11.81 -8.96
C HIS A 194 4.72 -12.71 -7.93
N GLU A 195 5.74 -12.19 -7.24
CA GLU A 195 6.36 -12.88 -6.12
C GLU A 195 5.36 -13.12 -4.98
N TRP A 196 4.54 -12.13 -4.65
CA TRP A 196 3.48 -12.30 -3.65
C TRP A 196 2.36 -13.21 -4.13
N ASP A 197 1.97 -13.13 -5.40
CA ASP A 197 0.94 -13.99 -6.00
C ASP A 197 1.31 -15.47 -5.81
N ALA A 198 2.59 -15.80 -6.04
CA ALA A 198 3.12 -17.14 -5.87
C ALA A 198 3.21 -17.55 -4.40
N ARG A 199 3.57 -16.63 -3.50
CA ARG A 199 3.70 -16.93 -2.05
C ARG A 199 2.37 -17.26 -1.39
N VAL A 200 1.29 -16.61 -1.79
CA VAL A 200 -0.04 -16.80 -1.19
C VAL A 200 -0.96 -17.73 -1.98
N ASP A 201 -0.48 -18.28 -3.10
CA ASP A 201 -1.30 -19.00 -4.07
C ASP A 201 -2.59 -18.22 -4.39
N LEU A 202 -2.43 -17.03 -4.99
CA LEU A 202 -3.56 -16.14 -5.27
C LEU A 202 -4.69 -16.83 -6.08
N PRO A 203 -4.41 -17.71 -7.07
CA PRO A 203 -5.47 -18.49 -7.72
C PRO A 203 -6.32 -19.31 -6.75
N ALA A 204 -5.71 -19.98 -5.76
CA ALA A 204 -6.45 -20.69 -4.73
C ALA A 204 -7.27 -19.73 -3.84
N LEU A 205 -6.71 -18.57 -3.48
CA LEU A 205 -7.45 -17.55 -2.72
C LEU A 205 -8.66 -17.00 -3.49
N HIS A 206 -8.56 -16.81 -4.81
CA HIS A 206 -9.70 -16.41 -5.63
C HIS A 206 -10.85 -17.44 -5.58
N LEU A 207 -10.53 -18.73 -5.63
CA LEU A 207 -11.53 -19.79 -5.51
C LEU A 207 -12.19 -19.79 -4.12
N ARG A 208 -11.42 -19.51 -3.07
CA ARG A 208 -11.91 -19.40 -1.69
C ARG A 208 -12.82 -18.18 -1.49
N ALA A 209 -12.45 -17.03 -2.04
CA ALA A 209 -13.28 -15.82 -1.98
C ALA A 209 -14.61 -15.99 -2.74
N GLY A 210 -14.61 -16.73 -3.86
CA GLY A 210 -15.79 -16.92 -4.71
C GLY A 210 -16.76 -18.03 -4.26
N SER A 211 -16.36 -18.93 -3.37
CA SER A 211 -17.14 -20.12 -2.98
C SER A 211 -18.10 -19.89 -1.81
N GLY A 212 -18.16 -18.67 -1.27
CA GLY A 212 -19.03 -18.27 -0.16
C GLY A 212 -20.22 -17.38 -0.56
N ALA A 213 -20.61 -17.37 -1.84
CA ALA A 213 -21.78 -16.66 -2.38
C ALA A 213 -22.82 -17.67 -2.90
#